data_AF-A0A8J1M9I8-F1
#
_entry.id   AF-A0A8J1M9I8-F1
#
_cell.length_a   1.000
_cell.length_b   1.000
_cell.length_c   1.000
_cell.angle_alpha   90.00
_cell.angle_beta   90.00
_cell.angle_gamma   90.00
#
_symmetry.space_group_name_H-M   'P 1'
#
loop_
_entity.id
_entity.type
_entity.pdbx_description
1 polymer ?
#
loop_
_entity_poly.entity_id
_entity_poly.type
_entity_poly.pdbx_seq_one_letter_code
_entity_poly.pdbx_strand_id
1 'polypeptide(L)'
;MSGNTDIPQTPVPYVSHDNPTDQELVNWLRELGATDDAVNQFVEEEYTLYNVLHDITKDDLKSLRLRGGELCRIWKAVQARICGKTT
;
A
#
# COMPACT_ATOMS: atom_id res chain seq x y z
N MET A 1 31.18 21.21 -33.22
CA MET A 1 30.95 19.96 -32.48
C MET A 1 29.96 20.24 -31.36
N SER A 2 29.03 19.30 -31.19
CA SER A 2 27.67 19.47 -30.67
C SER A 2 27.57 19.98 -29.23
N GLY A 3 26.38 20.53 -28.95
CA GLY A 3 26.03 21.30 -27.78
C GLY A 3 26.05 20.57 -26.45
N ASN A 4 26.17 21.37 -25.40
CA ASN A 4 25.75 20.98 -24.07
C ASN A 4 24.55 21.87 -23.73
N THR A 5 23.39 21.22 -23.65
CA THR A 5 22.09 21.81 -23.38
C THR A 5 22.11 22.49 -22.01
N ASP A 6 21.90 23.80 -22.02
CA ASP A 6 21.38 24.57 -20.88
C ASP A 6 20.00 24.01 -20.53
N ILE A 7 19.95 23.13 -19.54
CA ILE A 7 18.69 22.69 -18.94
C ILE A 7 18.36 23.74 -17.88
N PRO A 8 17.30 24.55 -18.04
CA PRO A 8 16.88 25.46 -16.99
C PRO A 8 16.48 24.63 -15.76
N GLN A 9 17.17 24.85 -14.65
CA GLN A 9 16.83 24.32 -13.34
C GLN A 9 15.51 24.96 -12.87
N THR A 10 14.39 24.52 -13.43
CA THR A 10 13.11 24.60 -12.74
C THR A 10 13.27 23.83 -11.43
N PRO A 11 12.91 24.39 -10.27
CA PRO A 11 12.71 23.57 -9.09
C PRO A 11 11.53 22.66 -9.44
N VAL A 12 11.84 21.46 -9.93
CA VAL A 12 10.91 20.36 -9.78
C VAL A 12 10.58 20.37 -8.29
N PRO A 13 9.30 20.41 -7.88
CA PRO A 13 9.01 19.93 -6.54
C PRO A 13 9.57 18.52 -6.57
N TYR A 14 10.71 18.33 -5.90
CA TYR A 14 11.14 17.01 -5.50
C TYR A 14 9.97 16.57 -4.64
N VAL A 15 9.05 15.85 -5.27
CA VAL A 15 8.02 15.12 -4.56
C VAL A 15 8.88 14.21 -3.73
N SER A 16 9.13 14.62 -2.50
CA SER A 16 9.87 13.83 -1.55
C SER A 16 9.12 12.52 -1.55
N HIS A 17 9.70 11.50 -2.18
CA HIS A 17 9.36 10.10 -1.94
C HIS A 17 9.88 9.72 -0.55
N ASP A 18 9.77 10.64 0.41
CA ASP A 18 9.48 10.30 1.78
C ASP A 18 8.10 9.65 1.67
N ASN A 19 8.07 8.39 1.21
CA ASN A 19 6.86 7.58 1.12
C ASN A 19 6.33 7.61 2.53
N PRO A 20 5.34 8.47 2.85
CA PRO A 20 4.89 8.58 4.20
C PRO A 20 4.14 7.27 4.34
N THR A 21 4.77 6.31 5.02
CA THR A 21 4.21 5.02 5.35
C THR A 21 2.72 5.20 5.51
N ASP A 22 1.93 4.64 4.60
CA ASP A 22 0.52 5.04 4.45
C ASP A 22 -0.16 4.82 5.80
N GLN A 23 -0.30 5.92 6.54
CA GLN A 23 -0.63 5.84 7.96
C GLN A 23 -2.06 5.31 8.09
N GLU A 24 -2.90 5.55 7.07
CA GLU A 24 -4.23 4.96 6.97
C GLU A 24 -4.17 3.45 6.77
N LEU A 25 -3.28 2.93 5.92
CA LEU A 25 -3.07 1.49 5.77
C LEU A 25 -2.62 0.87 7.09
N VAL A 26 -1.63 1.46 7.75
CA VAL A 26 -1.12 0.98 9.05
C VAL A 26 -2.22 0.95 10.10
N ASN A 27 -2.97 2.04 10.23
CA ASN A 27 -4.07 2.14 11.19
C ASN A 27 -5.15 1.09 10.88
N TRP A 28 -5.55 0.98 9.61
CA TRP A 28 -6.57 0.02 9.18
C TRP A 28 -6.16 -1.43 9.45
N LEU A 29 -4.91 -1.81 9.14
CA LEU A 29 -4.39 -3.13 9.44
C LEU A 29 -4.37 -3.41 10.95
N ARG A 30 -4.00 -2.41 11.77
CA ARG A 30 -4.04 -2.52 13.23
C ARG A 30 -5.46 -2.67 13.77
N GLU A 31 -6.45 -1.98 13.21
CA GLU A 31 -7.87 -2.13 13.57
C GLU A 31 -8.38 -3.56 13.28
N LEU A 32 -7.86 -4.22 12.24
CA LEU A 32 -8.14 -5.63 11.94
C LEU A 32 -7.40 -6.61 12.87
N GLY A 33 -6.52 -6.10 13.73
CA GLY A 33 -5.66 -6.89 14.60
C GLY A 33 -4.55 -7.62 13.84
N ALA A 34 -4.03 -7.00 12.77
CA ALA A 34 -2.79 -7.43 12.14
C ALA A 34 -1.60 -7.19 13.08
N THR A 35 -0.62 -8.09 13.07
CA THR A 35 0.62 -7.89 13.82
C THR A 35 1.50 -6.83 13.16
N ASP A 36 2.43 -6.25 13.93
CA ASP A 36 3.43 -5.32 13.38
C ASP A 36 4.25 -5.95 12.24
N ASP A 37 4.51 -7.26 12.29
CA ASP A 37 5.19 -7.99 11.21
C ASP A 37 4.39 -7.93 9.90
N ALA A 38 3.09 -8.26 9.98
CA ALA A 38 2.18 -8.14 8.85
C ALA A 38 2.15 -6.70 8.31
N VAL A 39 1.98 -5.70 9.18
CA VAL A 39 1.99 -4.28 8.81
C VAL A 39 3.29 -3.91 8.10
N ASN A 40 4.44 -4.34 8.63
CA ASN A 40 5.74 -4.05 8.03
C ASN A 40 5.85 -4.63 6.63
N GLN A 41 5.36 -5.85 6.39
CA GLN A 41 5.36 -6.44 5.04
C GLN A 41 4.58 -5.59 4.02
N PHE A 42 3.45 -5.00 4.40
CA PHE A 42 2.72 -4.10 3.50
C PHE A 42 3.50 -2.81 3.22
N VAL A 43 4.16 -2.24 4.24
CA VAL A 43 4.94 -1.01 4.13
C VAL A 43 6.21 -1.23 3.31
N GLU A 44 6.91 -2.34 3.52
CA GLU A 44 8.11 -2.73 2.78
C GLU A 44 7.83 -2.92 1.29
N GLU A 45 6.66 -3.45 0.95
CA GLU A 45 6.21 -3.64 -0.43
C GLU A 45 5.50 -2.39 -1.00
N GLU A 46 5.58 -1.25 -0.30
CA GLU A 46 5.04 0.05 -0.73
C GLU A 46 3.53 0.01 -1.03
N TYR A 47 2.78 -0.88 -0.37
CA TYR A 47 1.32 -0.89 -0.50
C TYR A 47 0.72 0.36 0.14
N THR A 48 -0.31 0.89 -0.51
CA THR A 48 -1.18 1.94 0.02
C THR A 48 -2.53 1.36 0.42
N LEU A 49 -3.30 2.06 1.25
CA LEU A 49 -4.66 1.61 1.59
C LEU A 49 -5.53 1.50 0.32
N TYR A 50 -5.31 2.40 -0.64
CA TYR A 50 -5.99 2.36 -1.93
C TYR A 50 -5.70 1.06 -2.68
N ASN A 51 -4.42 0.72 -2.89
CA ASN A 51 -4.02 -0.51 -3.57
C ASN A 51 -4.59 -1.75 -2.86
N VAL A 52 -4.54 -1.79 -1.53
CA VAL A 52 -5.08 -2.90 -0.72
C VAL A 52 -6.59 -3.02 -0.82
N LEU A 53 -7.33 -1.94 -1.05
CA LEU A 53 -8.78 -1.99 -1.14
C LEU A 53 -9.31 -2.15 -2.59
N HIS A 54 -8.53 -1.74 -3.59
CA HIS A 54 -8.96 -1.68 -4.99
C HIS A 54 -8.27 -2.69 -5.90
N ASP A 55 -6.96 -2.91 -5.73
CA ASP A 55 -6.14 -3.66 -6.68
C ASP A 55 -5.64 -5.00 -6.13
N ILE A 56 -5.61 -5.18 -4.80
CA ILE A 56 -5.03 -6.38 -4.21
C ILE A 56 -5.85 -7.63 -4.51
N THR A 57 -5.15 -8.69 -4.88
CA THR A 57 -5.73 -10.02 -5.04
C THR A 57 -5.41 -10.90 -3.85
N LYS A 58 -6.09 -12.05 -3.78
CA LYS A 58 -5.80 -13.06 -2.77
C LYS A 58 -4.37 -13.61 -2.90
N ASP A 59 -3.81 -13.63 -4.11
CA ASP A 59 -2.45 -14.13 -4.34
C ASP A 59 -1.39 -13.09 -3.93
N ASP A 60 -1.65 -11.80 -4.08
CA ASP A 60 -0.79 -10.74 -3.53
C ASP A 60 -0.68 -10.83 -2.00
N LEU A 61 -1.82 -11.05 -1.32
CA LEU A 61 -1.82 -11.30 0.13
C LEU A 61 -1.05 -12.55 0.55
N LYS A 62 -0.98 -13.58 -0.31
CA LYS A 62 -0.13 -14.76 -0.05
C LYS A 62 1.35 -14.45 -0.26
N SER A 63 1.68 -13.56 -1.20
CA SER A 63 3.06 -13.12 -1.46
C SER A 63 3.65 -12.42 -0.24
N LEU A 64 2.82 -11.68 0.51
CA LEU A 64 3.17 -11.02 1.77
C LEU A 64 3.43 -11.97 2.95
N ARG A 65 3.36 -13.30 2.74
CA ARG A 65 3.65 -14.36 3.73
C ARG A 65 2.92 -14.20 5.07
N LEU A 66 1.77 -13.55 5.06
CA LEU A 66 0.93 -13.31 6.24
C LEU A 66 0.50 -14.64 6.87
N ARG A 67 0.33 -14.68 8.20
CA ARG A 67 -0.22 -15.88 8.84
C ARG A 67 -1.66 -16.08 8.35
N GLY A 68 -2.08 -17.33 8.18
CA GLY A 68 -3.40 -17.65 7.62
C GLY A 68 -4.56 -16.96 8.33
N GLY A 69 -4.46 -16.72 9.65
CA GLY A 69 -5.47 -15.98 10.41
C GLY A 69 -5.51 -14.48 10.13
N GLU A 70 -4.39 -13.85 9.77
CA GLU A 70 -4.32 -12.43 9.40
C GLU A 70 -4.77 -12.24 7.96
N LEU A 71 -4.29 -13.09 7.04
CA LEU A 71 -4.72 -13.11 5.65
C LEU A 71 -6.24 -13.22 5.54
N CYS A 72 -6.85 -14.12 6.30
CA CYS A 72 -8.30 -14.29 6.29
C CYS A 72 -9.04 -13.05 6.78
N ARG A 73 -8.54 -12.36 7.81
CA ARG A 73 -9.15 -11.14 8.36
C ARG A 73 -9.05 -9.97 7.38
N ILE A 74 -7.85 -9.74 6.83
CA ILE A 74 -7.59 -8.68 5.86
C ILE A 74 -8.42 -8.92 4.60
N TRP A 75 -8.38 -10.12 4.03
CA TRP A 75 -9.17 -10.46 2.84
C TRP A 75 -10.68 -10.28 3.08
N LYS A 76 -11.21 -10.71 4.23
CA LYS A 76 -12.63 -10.49 4.56
C LYS A 76 -12.97 -9.00 4.66
N ALA A 77 -12.07 -8.18 5.21
CA ALA A 77 -12.28 -6.74 5.31
C ALA A 77 -12.26 -6.05 3.93
N VAL A 78 -11.33 -6.44 3.05
CA VAL A 78 -11.30 -6.01 1.63
C VAL A 78 -12.60 -6.40 0.94
N GLN A 79 -13.03 -7.66 1.04
CA GLN A 79 -14.27 -8.13 0.43
C GLN A 79 -15.52 -7.43 0.99
N ALA A 80 -15.56 -7.16 2.30
CA ALA A 80 -16.67 -6.42 2.91
C ALA A 80 -16.75 -4.99 2.37
N ARG A 81 -15.60 -4.32 2.17
CA ARG A 81 -15.51 -2.99 1.56
C ARG A 81 -15.93 -2.98 0.09
N ILE A 82 -15.63 -4.02 -0.66
CA ILE A 82 -16.02 -4.16 -2.08
C ILE A 82 -17.53 -4.48 -2.18
N CYS A 83 -18.05 -5.37 -1.33
CA CYS A 83 -19.46 -5.77 -1.31
C CYS A 83 -20.39 -4.61 -0.86
N GLY A 84 -19.92 -3.72 0.01
CA GLY A 84 -20.69 -2.57 0.49
C GLY A 84 -20.82 -1.39 -0.50
N LYS A 85 -20.17 -1.44 -1.67
CA LYS A 85 -20.23 -0.37 -2.70
C LYS A 85 -21.22 -0.63 -3.84
N THR A 86 -21.98 -1.73 -3.81
CA THR A 86 -23.03 -2.06 -4.79
C THR A 86 -24.41 -1.99 -4.16
N THR A 87 -24.98 -0.79 -3.97
CA THR A 87 -26.43 -0.53 -3.92
C THR A 87 -26.68 0.92 -4.28
#